data_AF-A0ABD4PRS2-F1
#
_entry.id   AF-A0ABD4PRS2-F1
#
_cell.length_a   1.000
_cell.length_b   1.000
_cell.length_c   1.000
_cell.angle_alpha   90.00
_cell.angle_beta   90.00
_cell.angle_gamma   90.00
#
_symmetry.space_group_name_H-M   'P 1'
#
loop_
_entity.id
_entity.type
_entity.pdbx_description
1 polymer ?
#
loop_
_entity_poly.entity_id
_entity_poly.type
_entity_poly.pdbx_seq_one_letter_code
_entity_poly.pdbx_strand_id
1 'polypeptide(L)'
;MKDMSLVMKEAHRLTKEIKKEFPNVDYKLQLGICMSYLLNGEGENEMVELQGSEKQVKWATDIRENTIKNIERALERLEEIQSERVVKGRKRVRIFDKRINKLKVLLEEVKNESSAKIFIEEYRLKKVDDFLNIETN
;
A
#
# COMPACT_ATOMS: atom_id res chain seq x y z
N MET A 1 0.28 9.77 21.67
CA MET A 1 -0.55 10.59 20.77
C MET A 1 0.31 11.69 20.17
N LYS A 2 0.42 11.77 18.84
CA LYS A 2 1.07 12.91 18.16
C LYS A 2 0.25 14.17 18.45
N ASP A 3 0.91 15.30 18.73
CA ASP A 3 0.22 16.57 18.98
C ASP A 3 -0.43 17.07 17.69
N MET A 4 -1.75 17.09 17.66
CA MET A 4 -2.56 17.48 16.49
C MET A 4 -2.23 18.90 16.00
N SER A 5 -1.85 19.80 16.91
CA SER A 5 -1.45 21.17 16.56
C SER A 5 -0.15 21.21 15.76
N LEU A 6 0.82 20.36 16.12
CA LEU A 6 2.09 20.25 15.40
C LEU A 6 1.90 19.59 14.03
N VAL A 7 1.11 18.52 13.96
CA VAL A 7 0.77 17.84 12.69
C VAL A 7 0.10 18.80 11.72
N MET A 8 -0.87 19.60 12.18
CA MET A 8 -1.56 20.57 11.33
C MET A 8 -0.62 21.64 10.76
N LYS A 9 0.27 22.17 11.59
CA LYS A 9 1.25 23.19 11.17
C LYS A 9 2.20 22.65 10.11
N GLU A 10 2.68 21.42 10.31
CA GLU A 10 3.64 20.79 9.41
C GLU A 10 2.99 20.36 8.09
N ALA A 11 1.78 19.79 8.14
CA ALA A 11 1.02 19.47 6.92
C ALA A 11 0.71 20.72 6.09
N HIS A 12 0.37 21.83 6.74
CA HIS A 12 0.14 23.12 6.08
C HIS A 12 1.42 23.68 5.45
N ARG A 13 2.58 23.51 6.10
CA ARG A 13 3.89 23.88 5.56
C ARG A 13 4.19 23.09 4.28
N LEU A 14 4.10 21.75 4.34
CA LEU A 14 4.33 20.87 3.19
C LEU A 14 3.38 21.17 2.03
N THR A 15 2.08 21.42 2.33
CA THR A 15 1.08 21.75 1.31
C THR A 15 1.44 23.03 0.55
N LYS A 16 1.96 24.05 1.25
CA LYS A 16 2.40 25.30 0.60
C LYS A 16 3.61 25.10 -0.29
N GLU A 17 4.57 24.28 0.13
CA GLU A 17 5.75 23.94 -0.66
C GLU A 17 5.34 23.23 -1.96
N ILE A 18 4.48 22.22 -1.85
CA ILE A 18 3.95 21.49 -3.02
C ILE A 18 3.14 22.41 -3.93
N LYS A 19 2.32 23.32 -3.41
CA LYS A 19 1.56 24.29 -4.22
C LYS A 19 2.48 25.30 -4.92
N LYS A 20 3.63 25.62 -4.33
CA LYS A 20 4.63 26.52 -4.94
C LYS A 20 5.32 25.84 -6.12
N GLU A 21 5.64 24.55 -5.99
CA GLU A 21 6.24 23.75 -7.06
C GLU A 21 5.22 23.33 -8.13
N PHE A 22 3.98 23.06 -7.72
CA PHE A 22 2.88 22.61 -8.57
C PHE A 22 1.66 23.54 -8.39
N PRO A 23 1.62 24.71 -9.07
CA PRO A 23 0.56 25.71 -8.90
C PRO A 23 -0.85 25.20 -9.17
N ASN A 24 -1.02 24.09 -9.89
CA ASN A 24 -2.32 23.54 -10.27
C ASN A 24 -2.90 22.55 -9.25
N VAL A 25 -2.17 22.18 -8.18
CA VAL A 25 -2.67 21.22 -7.18
C VAL A 25 -3.83 21.79 -6.36
N ASP A 26 -4.87 21.00 -6.10
CA ASP A 26 -5.94 21.40 -5.18
C ASP A 26 -5.40 21.45 -3.74
N TYR A 27 -5.48 22.62 -3.11
CA TYR A 27 -4.89 22.86 -1.81
C TYR A 27 -5.53 22.01 -0.71
N LYS A 28 -6.86 21.84 -0.74
CA LYS A 28 -7.59 21.10 0.30
C LYS A 28 -7.28 19.62 0.21
N LEU A 29 -7.24 19.09 -1.02
CA LEU A 29 -6.85 17.71 -1.27
C LEU A 29 -5.42 17.44 -0.79
N GLN A 30 -4.47 18.29 -1.17
CA GLN A 30 -3.06 18.13 -0.81
C GLN A 30 -2.85 18.25 0.71
N LEU A 31 -3.57 19.15 1.38
CA LEU A 31 -3.53 19.26 2.83
C LEU A 31 -4.00 17.99 3.53
N GLY A 32 -5.08 17.37 3.04
CA GLY A 32 -5.56 16.08 3.55
C GLY A 32 -4.52 14.97 3.40
N ILE A 33 -3.82 14.93 2.25
CA ILE A 33 -2.75 13.97 1.99
C ILE A 33 -1.57 14.19 2.96
N CYS A 34 -1.08 15.43 3.10
CA CYS A 34 0.02 15.75 4.02
C CYS A 34 -0.36 15.47 5.48
N MET A 35 -1.62 15.71 5.87
CA MET A 35 -2.11 15.37 7.21
C MET A 35 -2.07 13.86 7.46
N SER A 36 -2.62 13.09 6.52
CA SER A 36 -2.64 11.63 6.61
C SER A 36 -1.23 11.06 6.67
N TYR A 37 -0.31 11.60 5.87
CA TYR A 37 1.09 11.22 5.86
C TYR A 37 1.76 11.45 7.22
N LEU A 38 1.57 12.63 7.82
CA LEU A 38 2.19 12.95 9.12
C LEU A 38 1.55 12.20 10.29
N LEU A 39 0.24 11.96 10.22
CA LEU A 39 -0.49 11.18 11.23
C LEU A 39 -0.06 9.71 11.20
N ASN A 40 0.03 9.11 10.02
CA ASN A 40 0.24 7.68 9.87
C ASN A 40 1.73 7.31 9.69
N GLY A 41 2.64 8.29 9.52
CA GLY A 41 4.01 7.99 9.07
C GLY A 41 3.99 7.43 7.65
N GLU A 42 5.16 7.15 7.08
CA GLU A 42 5.25 6.41 5.81
C GLU A 42 4.55 5.04 5.96
N GLY A 43 3.30 4.94 5.49
CA GLY A 43 2.65 3.66 5.19
C GLY A 43 2.28 2.75 6.37
N GLU A 44 2.44 3.16 7.63
CA GLU A 44 1.94 2.41 8.79
C GLU A 44 0.45 2.66 8.99
N ASN A 45 -0.39 2.08 8.13
CA ASN A 45 -1.69 1.62 8.62
C ASN A 45 -1.39 0.58 9.70
N GLU A 46 -1.71 0.87 10.96
CA GLU A 46 -1.59 -0.08 12.06
C GLU A 46 -2.27 -1.40 11.65
N MET A 47 -1.48 -2.45 11.42
CA MET A 47 -2.02 -3.76 11.09
C MET A 47 -2.79 -4.30 12.29
N VAL A 48 -3.92 -4.94 12.02
CA VAL A 48 -4.72 -5.55 13.08
C VAL A 48 -3.93 -6.65 13.81
N GLU A 49 -4.20 -6.82 15.11
CA GLU A 49 -3.59 -7.89 15.89
C GLU A 49 -4.08 -9.27 15.43
N LEU A 50 -3.14 -10.20 15.28
CA LEU A 50 -3.45 -11.56 14.86
C LEU A 50 -4.08 -12.37 16.00
N GLN A 51 -5.16 -13.08 15.66
CA GLN A 51 -5.94 -13.95 16.52
C GLN A 51 -5.65 -15.42 16.19
N GLY A 52 -5.42 -16.21 17.24
CA GLY A 52 -5.12 -17.64 17.15
C GLY A 52 -4.38 -18.14 18.39
N SER A 53 -3.92 -19.40 18.36
CA SER A 53 -2.97 -19.87 19.38
C SER A 53 -1.64 -19.11 19.28
N GLU A 54 -0.91 -18.98 20.38
CA GLU A 54 0.41 -18.32 20.42
C GLU A 54 1.36 -18.84 19.32
N LYS A 55 1.37 -20.16 19.10
CA LYS A 55 2.17 -20.79 18.04
C LYS A 55 1.71 -20.36 16.64
N GLN A 56 0.40 -20.29 16.40
CA GLN A 56 -0.14 -19.84 15.12
C GLN A 56 0.16 -18.37 14.90
N VAL A 57 -0.04 -17.51 15.89
CA VAL A 57 0.25 -16.07 15.80
C VAL A 57 1.71 -15.86 15.46
N LYS A 58 2.64 -16.49 16.18
CA LYS A 58 4.07 -16.37 15.91
C LYS A 58 4.43 -16.74 14.47
N TRP A 59 3.89 -17.84 13.96
CA TRP A 59 4.17 -18.28 12.59
C TRP A 59 3.48 -17.39 11.54
N ALA A 60 2.24 -16.99 11.78
CA ALA A 60 1.47 -16.16 10.87
C ALA A 60 2.06 -14.76 10.70
N THR A 61 2.71 -14.20 11.72
CA THR A 61 3.42 -12.91 11.61
C THR A 61 4.48 -12.95 10.51
N ASP A 62 5.37 -13.94 10.52
CA ASP A 62 6.43 -14.06 9.50
C ASP A 62 5.84 -14.26 8.09
N ILE A 63 4.73 -15.01 7.98
CA ILE A 63 4.05 -15.22 6.71
C ILE A 63 3.39 -13.94 6.21
N ARG A 64 2.71 -13.19 7.09
CA ARG A 64 2.05 -11.92 6.76
C ARG A 64 3.06 -10.89 6.28
N GLU A 65 4.18 -10.74 6.97
CA GLU A 65 5.25 -9.81 6.56
C GLU A 65 5.83 -10.17 5.19
N ASN A 66 6.11 -11.45 4.95
CA ASN A 66 6.60 -11.89 3.64
C ASN A 66 5.56 -11.73 2.54
N THR A 67 4.28 -11.93 2.86
CA THR A 67 3.16 -11.73 1.93
C THR A 67 3.07 -10.27 1.52
N ILE A 68 3.11 -9.34 2.48
CA ILE A 68 3.11 -7.90 2.24
C ILE A 68 4.27 -7.52 1.32
N LYS A 69 5.49 -7.93 1.66
CA LYS A 69 6.69 -7.68 0.82
C LYS A 69 6.53 -8.23 -0.59
N ASN A 70 5.93 -9.40 -0.75
CA ASN A 70 5.70 -9.99 -2.06
C ASN A 70 4.66 -9.24 -2.89
N ILE A 71 3.58 -8.76 -2.25
CA ILE A 71 2.56 -7.93 -2.90
C ILE A 71 3.15 -6.56 -3.31
N GLU A 72 3.94 -5.93 -2.44
CA GLU A 72 4.61 -4.65 -2.73
C GLU A 72 5.58 -4.76 -3.91
N ARG A 73 6.40 -5.82 -3.95
CA ARG A 73 7.28 -6.11 -5.11
C ARG A 73 6.50 -6.33 -6.40
N ALA A 74 5.34 -7.00 -6.31
CA ALA A 74 4.48 -7.21 -7.47
C ALA A 74 3.85 -5.89 -7.96
N LEU A 75 3.43 -5.02 -7.04
CA LEU A 75 2.92 -3.69 -7.32
C LEU A 75 3.97 -2.83 -8.04
N GLU A 76 5.16 -2.74 -7.47
CA GLU A 76 6.29 -1.99 -8.03
C GLU A 76 6.58 -2.45 -9.46
N ARG A 77 6.74 -3.76 -9.68
CA ARG A 77 7.01 -4.32 -11.01
C ARG A 77 5.91 -4.00 -12.03
N LEU A 78 4.64 -4.02 -11.63
CA LEU A 78 3.53 -3.67 -12.54
C LEU A 78 3.51 -2.17 -12.87
N GLU A 79 3.79 -1.32 -11.88
CA GLU A 79 3.87 0.13 -12.05
C GLU A 79 5.06 0.52 -12.95
N GLU A 80 6.21 -0.14 -12.81
CA GLU A 80 7.37 -0.01 -13.69
C GLU A 80 7.03 -0.41 -15.13
N ILE A 81 6.45 -1.60 -15.33
CA ILE A 81 6.04 -2.07 -16.67
C ILE A 81 5.10 -1.07 -17.33
N GLN A 82 4.13 -0.54 -16.58
CA GLN A 82 3.18 0.43 -17.11
C GLN A 82 3.87 1.76 -17.46
N SER A 83 4.76 2.24 -16.60
CA SER A 83 5.48 3.52 -16.78
C SER A 83 6.46 3.45 -17.94
N GLU A 84 7.24 2.38 -18.05
CA GLU A 84 8.17 2.15 -19.17
C GLU A 84 7.48 2.20 -20.52
N ARG A 85 6.25 1.69 -20.61
CA ARG A 85 5.47 1.74 -21.85
C ARG A 85 5.19 3.18 -22.25
N VAL A 86 4.77 4.01 -21.31
CA VAL A 86 4.49 5.42 -21.56
C VAL A 86 5.77 6.15 -21.98
N VAL A 87 6.89 5.91 -21.29
CA VAL A 87 8.21 6.46 -21.65
C VAL A 87 8.64 6.04 -23.06
N LYS A 88 8.36 4.79 -23.45
CA LYS A 88 8.61 4.26 -24.81
C LYS A 88 7.55 4.70 -25.84
N GLY A 89 6.70 5.68 -25.53
CA GLY A 89 5.65 6.20 -26.42
C GLY A 89 4.48 5.24 -26.66
N ARG A 90 4.40 4.14 -25.91
CA ARG A 90 3.31 3.15 -26.00
C ARG A 90 2.16 3.56 -25.10
N LYS A 91 0.94 3.20 -25.50
CA LYS A 91 -0.25 3.44 -24.67
C LYS A 91 -0.20 2.60 -23.38
N ARG A 92 -0.66 3.24 -22.31
CA ARG A 92 -1.01 2.63 -21.03
C ARG A 92 -1.99 1.48 -21.26
N VAL A 93 -1.80 0.34 -20.60
CA VAL A 93 -2.65 -0.85 -20.78
C VAL A 93 -3.55 -1.03 -19.58
N ARG A 94 -4.86 -1.07 -19.84
CA ARG A 94 -5.90 -1.21 -18.81
C ARG A 94 -5.72 -2.45 -17.93
N ILE A 95 -5.13 -3.54 -18.45
CA ILE A 95 -4.91 -4.76 -17.68
C ILE A 95 -3.97 -4.52 -16.49
N PHE A 96 -2.91 -3.74 -16.67
CA PHE A 96 -1.97 -3.42 -15.59
C PHE A 96 -2.65 -2.54 -14.54
N ASP A 97 -3.47 -1.57 -14.95
CA ASP A 97 -4.22 -0.73 -14.01
C ASP A 97 -5.18 -1.55 -13.16
N LYS A 98 -5.90 -2.50 -13.78
CA LYS A 98 -6.78 -3.43 -13.05
C LYS A 98 -5.99 -4.28 -12.05
N ARG A 99 -4.85 -4.84 -12.45
CA ARG A 99 -3.99 -5.65 -11.57
C ARG A 99 -3.42 -4.83 -10.41
N ILE A 100 -2.90 -3.64 -10.69
CA ILE A 100 -2.38 -2.71 -9.67
C ILE A 100 -3.46 -2.38 -8.65
N ASN A 101 -4.66 -2.00 -9.10
CA ASN A 101 -5.76 -1.69 -8.19
C ASN A 101 -6.16 -2.91 -7.35
N LYS A 102 -6.22 -4.10 -7.96
CA LYS A 102 -6.55 -5.32 -7.22
C LYS A 102 -5.50 -5.68 -6.18
N LEU A 103 -4.21 -5.49 -6.48
CA LEU A 103 -3.14 -5.70 -5.50
C LEU A 103 -3.16 -4.67 -4.38
N LYS A 104 -3.55 -3.41 -4.65
CA LYS A 104 -3.75 -2.40 -3.60
C LYS A 104 -4.87 -2.80 -2.64
N VAL A 105 -5.98 -3.30 -3.18
CA VAL A 105 -7.08 -3.83 -2.35
C VAL A 105 -6.60 -5.04 -1.54
N LEU A 106 -5.95 -6.01 -2.18
CA LEU A 106 -5.43 -7.20 -1.50
C LEU A 106 -4.41 -6.85 -0.41
N LEU A 107 -3.56 -5.85 -0.63
CA LEU A 107 -2.60 -5.39 0.36
C LEU A 107 -3.31 -4.89 1.62
N GLU A 108 -4.37 -4.08 1.45
CA GLU A 108 -5.17 -3.61 2.57
C GLU A 108 -5.95 -4.75 3.24
N GLU A 109 -6.48 -5.72 2.49
CA GLU A 109 -7.12 -6.92 3.05
C GLU A 109 -6.12 -7.72 3.91
N VAL A 110 -4.90 -7.94 3.41
CA VAL A 110 -3.82 -8.64 4.14
C VAL A 110 -3.40 -7.90 5.41
N LYS A 111 -3.32 -6.57 5.37
CA LYS A 111 -2.99 -5.74 6.55
C LYS A 111 -4.09 -5.77 7.61
N ASN A 112 -5.35 -5.86 7.19
CA ASN A 112 -6.53 -5.86 8.04
C ASN A 112 -7.06 -7.27 8.37
N GLU A 113 -6.38 -8.32 7.92
CA GLU A 113 -6.73 -9.69 8.27
C GLU A 113 -6.17 -10.06 9.66
N SER A 114 -7.09 -10.43 10.54
CA SER A 114 -6.79 -10.77 11.94
C SER A 114 -6.57 -12.27 12.14
N SER A 115 -7.05 -13.14 11.25
CA SER A 115 -6.96 -14.59 11.43
C SER A 115 -5.56 -15.13 11.10
N ALA A 116 -4.84 -15.61 12.11
CA ALA A 116 -3.56 -16.29 11.91
C ALA A 116 -3.68 -17.53 11.00
N LYS A 117 -4.84 -18.18 11.02
CA LYS A 117 -5.12 -19.38 10.21
C LYS A 117 -5.10 -19.08 8.71
N ILE A 118 -5.65 -17.95 8.28
CA ILE A 118 -5.68 -17.55 6.86
C ILE A 118 -4.27 -17.45 6.30
N PHE A 119 -3.35 -16.82 7.04
CA PHE A 119 -1.95 -16.72 6.62
C PHE A 119 -1.29 -18.10 6.44
N ILE A 120 -1.50 -19.00 7.40
CA ILE A 120 -0.90 -20.34 7.39
C ILE A 120 -1.48 -21.22 6.27
N GLU A 121 -2.77 -21.10 5.97
CA GLU A 121 -3.44 -21.96 4.99
C GLU A 121 -3.31 -21.42 3.57
N GLU A 122 -3.49 -20.12 3.39
CA GLU A 122 -3.65 -19.52 2.05
C GLU A 122 -2.40 -18.82 1.55
N TYR A 123 -1.61 -18.23 2.45
CA TYR A 123 -0.50 -17.35 2.07
C TYR A 123 0.89 -17.98 2.19
N ARG A 124 1.05 -19.02 3.03
CA ARG A 124 2.38 -19.60 3.35
C ARG A 124 3.23 -20.00 2.12
N LEU A 125 2.60 -20.39 1.00
CA LEU A 125 3.28 -20.83 -0.22
C LEU A 125 3.28 -19.77 -1.33
N LYS A 126 2.60 -18.64 -1.14
CA LYS A 126 2.46 -17.60 -2.16
C LYS A 126 3.77 -16.84 -2.34
N LYS A 127 4.16 -16.67 -3.59
CA LYS A 127 5.34 -15.95 -4.05
C LYS A 127 4.91 -14.71 -4.84
N VAL A 128 5.87 -13.83 -5.12
CA VAL A 128 5.66 -12.62 -5.94
C VAL A 128 4.92 -12.92 -7.26
N ASP A 129 5.29 -14.02 -7.93
CA ASP A 129 4.72 -14.39 -9.23
C ASP A 129 3.21 -14.73 -9.17
N ASP A 130 2.73 -15.22 -8.03
CA ASP A 130 1.30 -15.47 -7.80
C ASP A 130 0.49 -14.17 -7.77
N PHE A 131 1.12 -13.07 -7.38
CA PHE A 131 0.49 -11.73 -7.31
C PHE A 131 0.60 -10.97 -8.65
N LEU A 132 1.67 -11.18 -9.43
CA LEU A 132 1.85 -10.54 -10.74
C LEU A 132 0.77 -10.91 -11.76
N ASN A 133 0.26 -12.14 -11.66
CA ASN A 133 -0.75 -12.69 -12.56
C ASN A 133 -2.13 -12.76 -11.92
N ILE A 134 -2.39 -11.93 -10.91
CA ILE A 134 -3.69 -11.91 -10.23
C ILE A 134 -4.83 -11.72 -11.25
N GLU A 135 -5.78 -12.66 -11.23
CA GLU A 135 -6.89 -12.67 -12.19
C GLU A 135 -7.74 -11.42 -12.04
N THR A 136 -8.13 -10.82 -13.17
CA THR A 136 -8.99 -9.63 -13.20
C THR A 136 -10.34 -10.03 -13.81
N ASN A 137 -11.20 -10.64 -12.99
CA ASN A 137 -12.60 -10.89 -13.36
C ASN A 137 -13.35 -9.58 -13.63
#